data_AF-A0A3L7JIK2-F1
#
_entry.id   AF-A0A3L7JIK2-F1
#
_cell.length_a   1.000
_cell.length_b   1.000
_cell.length_c   1.000
_cell.angle_alpha   90.00
_cell.angle_beta   90.00
_cell.angle_gamma   90.00
#
_symmetry.space_group_name_H-M   'P 1'
#
loop_
_entity.id
_entity.type
_entity.pdbx_description
1 polymer ?
#
loop_
_entity_poly.entity_id
_entity_poly.type
_entity_poly.pdbx_seq_one_letter_code
_entity_poly.pdbx_strand_id
1 'polypeptide(L)'
;MLPTKKQLVQHLSDKMTNQDISNIYNVSFQKIQQLIKNHGLSQKELRKENLFIVYEHWLDGEVVYVGSGVWYRCRRYTNRRNSDHRQLMKDGKIKYKFVREFDREEEARSFEFMLIRHYKQIGQAKFNKQTR
;
A
#
# COMPACT_ATOMS: atom_id res chain seq x y z
N MET A 1 -4.88 -11.45 22.20
CA MET A 1 -4.96 -12.74 21.47
C MET A 1 -3.91 -12.73 20.38
N LEU A 2 -3.19 -13.83 20.14
CA LEU A 2 -2.19 -13.89 19.06
C LEU A 2 -2.85 -14.26 17.72
N PRO A 3 -2.32 -13.80 16.57
CA PRO A 3 -2.83 -14.22 15.28
C PRO A 3 -2.55 -15.71 15.03
N THR A 4 -3.54 -16.40 14.46
CA THR A 4 -3.39 -17.74 13.91
C THR A 4 -2.56 -17.73 12.62
N LYS A 5 -2.05 -18.89 12.20
CA LYS A 5 -1.38 -19.05 10.89
C LYS A 5 -2.24 -18.53 9.73
N LYS A 6 -3.54 -18.85 9.72
CA LYS A 6 -4.48 -18.40 8.67
C LYS A 6 -4.60 -16.88 8.63
N GLN A 7 -4.71 -16.23 9.79
CA GLN A 7 -4.75 -14.78 9.88
C GLN A 7 -3.43 -14.12 9.44
N LEU A 8 -2.28 -14.70 9.79
CA LEU A 8 -0.99 -14.20 9.31
C LEU A 8 -0.88 -14.28 7.79
N VAL A 9 -1.30 -15.41 7.19
CA VAL A 9 -1.34 -15.56 5.73
C VAL A 9 -2.22 -14.49 5.11
N GLN A 10 -3.44 -14.31 5.62
CA GLN A 10 -4.37 -13.30 5.12
C GLN A 10 -3.79 -11.89 5.23
N HIS A 11 -3.29 -11.50 6.40
CA HIS A 11 -2.72 -10.17 6.61
C HIS A 11 -1.51 -9.89 5.72
N LEU A 12 -0.64 -10.88 5.51
CA LEU A 12 0.50 -10.74 4.59
C LEU A 12 0.03 -10.61 3.14
N SER A 13 -0.99 -11.36 2.73
CA SER A 13 -1.60 -11.27 1.39
C SER A 13 -2.38 -9.96 1.16
N ASP A 14 -3.04 -9.42 2.19
CA ASP A 14 -3.72 -8.10 2.20
C ASP A 14 -2.76 -6.91 2.23
N LYS A 15 -1.50 -7.23 2.10
CA LYS A 15 -0.40 -6.33 2.01
C LYS A 15 -0.08 -5.51 3.26
N MET A 16 -0.21 -6.15 4.42
CA MET A 16 0.17 -5.57 5.71
C MET A 16 1.66 -5.77 6.03
N THR A 17 2.26 -4.74 6.61
CA THR A 17 3.58 -4.83 7.26
C THR A 17 3.45 -5.54 8.60
N ASN A 18 4.56 -6.04 9.13
CA ASN A 18 4.53 -6.65 10.47
C ASN A 18 4.14 -5.64 11.56
N GLN A 19 4.41 -4.34 11.35
CA GLN A 19 3.98 -3.28 12.25
C GLN A 19 2.46 -3.08 12.21
N ASP A 20 1.85 -3.12 11.02
CA ASP A 20 0.38 -3.04 10.93
C ASP A 20 -0.28 -4.21 11.67
N ILE A 21 0.25 -5.43 11.47
CA ILE A 21 -0.24 -6.63 12.14
C ILE A 21 -0.01 -6.52 13.66
N SER A 22 1.15 -6.05 14.10
CA SER A 22 1.46 -5.92 15.52
C SER A 22 0.50 -4.96 16.22
N ASN A 23 0.11 -3.88 15.55
CA ASN A 23 -0.89 -2.92 16.05
C ASN A 23 -2.27 -3.55 16.19
N ILE A 24 -2.71 -4.38 15.24
CA ILE A 24 -4.02 -5.08 15.30
C ILE A 24 -4.11 -5.99 16.53
N TYR A 25 -3.06 -6.74 16.82
CA TYR A 25 -3.06 -7.74 17.90
C TYR A 25 -2.51 -7.20 19.22
N ASN A 26 -2.12 -5.92 19.26
CA ASN A 26 -1.45 -5.28 20.39
C ASN A 26 -0.26 -6.09 20.93
N VAL A 27 0.66 -6.45 20.03
CA VAL A 27 1.89 -7.18 20.35
C VAL A 27 3.10 -6.47 19.76
N SER A 28 4.31 -6.90 20.12
CA SER A 28 5.52 -6.34 19.53
C SER A 28 5.73 -6.80 18.09
N PHE A 29 6.42 -5.97 17.31
CA PHE A 29 6.87 -6.30 15.95
C PHE A 29 7.69 -7.60 15.94
N GLN A 30 8.58 -7.77 16.91
CA GLN A 30 9.42 -8.96 17.08
C GLN A 30 8.57 -10.22 17.29
N LYS A 31 7.43 -10.09 18.01
CA LYS A 31 6.53 -11.21 18.22
C LYS A 31 5.89 -11.67 16.90
N ILE A 32 5.46 -10.73 16.05
CA ILE A 32 4.93 -11.06 14.72
C ILE A 32 6.00 -11.73 13.85
N GLN A 33 7.23 -11.22 13.85
CA GLN A 33 8.34 -11.87 13.13
C GLN A 33 8.58 -13.31 13.61
N GLN A 34 8.57 -13.55 14.92
CA GLN A 34 8.73 -14.88 15.49
C GLN A 34 7.60 -15.82 15.03
N LEU A 35 6.35 -15.38 15.09
CA LEU A 35 5.20 -16.19 14.69
C LEU A 35 5.25 -16.57 13.20
N ILE A 36 5.60 -15.62 12.33
CA ILE A 36 5.79 -15.86 10.88
C ILE A 36 6.87 -16.94 10.66
N LYS A 37 8.02 -16.82 11.34
CA LYS A 37 9.12 -17.80 11.25
C LYS A 37 8.68 -19.18 11.75
N ASN A 38 8.01 -19.25 12.90
CA ASN A 38 7.56 -20.51 13.49
C ASN A 38 6.54 -21.25 12.61
N HIS A 39 5.75 -20.52 11.81
CA HIS A 39 4.82 -21.10 10.86
C HIS A 39 5.42 -21.39 9.48
N GLY A 40 6.72 -21.12 9.28
CA GLY A 40 7.42 -21.32 8.01
C GLY A 40 6.89 -20.45 6.87
N LEU A 41 6.36 -19.26 7.18
CA LEU A 41 5.74 -18.39 6.18
C LEU A 41 6.77 -17.51 5.48
N SER A 42 6.75 -17.50 4.14
CA SER A 42 7.53 -16.56 3.35
C SER A 42 6.76 -15.24 3.20
N GLN A 43 7.25 -14.19 3.87
CA GLN A 43 6.68 -12.85 3.73
C GLN A 43 6.77 -12.35 2.29
N LYS A 44 7.91 -12.54 1.63
CA LYS A 44 8.15 -12.07 0.25
C LYS A 44 7.12 -12.65 -0.73
N GLU A 45 6.84 -13.94 -0.61
CA GLU A 45 5.88 -14.65 -1.48
C GLU A 45 4.45 -14.23 -1.17
N LEU A 46 4.04 -14.26 0.10
CA LEU A 46 2.67 -13.92 0.48
C LEU A 46 2.32 -12.48 0.13
N ARG A 47 3.30 -11.58 0.26
CA ARG A 47 3.17 -10.17 -0.10
C ARG A 47 3.29 -9.90 -1.60
N LYS A 48 3.85 -10.86 -2.35
CA LYS A 48 4.20 -10.73 -3.77
C LYS A 48 5.05 -9.48 -4.03
N GLU A 49 6.16 -9.33 -3.28
CA GLU A 49 6.99 -8.12 -3.32
C GLU A 49 7.65 -7.85 -4.70
N ASN A 50 7.71 -8.87 -5.56
CA ASN A 50 8.22 -8.79 -6.93
C ASN A 50 7.21 -8.20 -7.92
N LEU A 51 5.93 -8.11 -7.58
CA LEU A 51 4.92 -7.55 -8.47
C LEU A 51 4.87 -6.03 -8.38
N PHE A 52 4.54 -5.41 -9.51
CA PHE A 52 4.14 -4.02 -9.56
C PHE A 52 2.69 -3.91 -9.11
N ILE A 53 2.41 -2.91 -8.29
CA ILE A 53 1.08 -2.63 -7.78
C ILE A 53 0.65 -1.25 -8.24
N VAL A 54 -0.64 -1.09 -8.49
CA VAL A 54 -1.29 0.22 -8.57
C VAL A 54 -2.10 0.40 -7.30
N TYR A 55 -1.94 1.57 -6.68
CA TYR A 55 -2.51 1.90 -5.39
C TYR A 55 -3.10 3.30 -5.37
N GLU A 56 -4.04 3.50 -4.46
CA GLU A 56 -4.72 4.75 -4.17
C GLU A 56 -4.38 5.21 -2.76
N HIS A 57 -4.31 6.53 -2.61
CA HIS A 57 -4.34 7.21 -1.33
C HIS A 57 -5.67 7.91 -1.17
N TRP A 58 -6.31 7.62 -0.05
CA TRP A 58 -7.61 8.15 0.31
C TRP A 58 -7.50 9.11 1.48
N LEU A 59 -8.18 10.24 1.38
CA LEU A 59 -8.35 11.23 2.44
C LEU A 59 -9.83 11.62 2.46
N ASP A 60 -10.48 11.51 3.61
CA ASP A 60 -11.88 11.93 3.82
C ASP A 60 -12.87 11.37 2.78
N GLY A 61 -12.65 10.15 2.31
CA GLY A 61 -13.50 9.48 1.32
C GLY A 61 -13.22 9.83 -0.14
N GLU A 62 -12.21 10.66 -0.42
CA GLU A 62 -11.77 10.99 -1.77
C GLU A 62 -10.42 10.34 -2.12
N VAL A 63 -10.25 9.95 -3.39
CA VAL A 63 -8.93 9.60 -3.91
C VAL A 63 -8.13 10.87 -4.14
N VAL A 64 -7.09 11.08 -3.34
CA VAL A 64 -6.23 12.27 -3.45
C VAL A 64 -4.97 11.99 -4.27
N TYR A 65 -4.57 10.73 -4.40
CA TYR A 65 -3.42 10.32 -5.20
C TYR A 65 -3.56 8.89 -5.70
N VAL A 66 -3.11 8.64 -6.93
CA VAL A 66 -2.90 7.30 -7.51
C VAL A 66 -1.42 7.15 -7.83
N GLY A 67 -0.85 5.97 -7.58
CA GLY A 67 0.53 5.68 -7.93
C GLY A 67 0.74 4.23 -8.31
N SER A 68 1.86 3.95 -8.97
CA SER A 68 2.35 2.60 -9.21
C SER A 68 3.76 2.34 -8.65
N GLY A 69 4.10 1.07 -8.51
CA GLY A 69 5.47 0.58 -8.21
C GLY A 69 5.45 -0.70 -7.37
N VAL A 70 6.59 -1.07 -6.78
CA VAL A 70 6.65 -2.23 -5.87
C VAL A 70 5.85 -1.99 -4.59
N TRP A 71 5.42 -3.08 -3.94
CA TRP A 71 4.63 -3.13 -2.70
C TRP A 71 4.81 -1.93 -1.74
N TYR A 72 6.06 -1.64 -1.34
CA TYR A 72 6.33 -0.71 -0.22
C TYR A 72 6.21 0.75 -0.66
N ARG A 73 6.19 1.01 -1.97
CA ARG A 73 6.24 2.37 -2.53
C ARG A 73 5.03 3.20 -2.14
N CYS A 74 3.88 2.58 -1.89
CA CYS A 74 2.68 3.28 -1.42
C CYS A 74 2.91 4.01 -0.09
N ARG A 75 3.67 3.42 0.84
CA ARG A 75 3.91 3.95 2.20
C ARG A 75 5.10 4.89 2.32
N ARG A 76 5.92 5.01 1.27
CA ARG A 76 7.17 5.82 1.32
C ARG A 76 6.89 7.31 1.11
N TYR A 77 6.61 8.03 2.19
CA TYR A 77 6.34 9.48 2.17
C TYR A 77 7.53 10.31 1.68
N THR A 78 8.78 9.89 1.97
CA THR A 78 10.00 10.63 1.63
C THR A 78 10.17 10.91 0.14
N ASN A 79 9.55 10.09 -0.73
CA ASN A 79 9.63 10.25 -2.18
C ASN A 79 8.48 11.10 -2.75
N ARG A 80 7.57 11.63 -1.93
CA ARG A 80 6.45 12.49 -2.39
C ARG A 80 6.94 13.91 -2.62
N ARG A 81 6.67 14.44 -3.81
CA ARG A 81 7.06 15.80 -4.20
C ARG A 81 6.11 16.88 -3.65
N ASN A 82 4.83 16.55 -3.52
CA ASN A 82 3.85 17.44 -2.90
C ASN A 82 4.03 17.42 -1.36
N SER A 83 4.24 18.60 -0.76
CA SER A 83 4.49 18.78 0.68
C SER A 83 3.32 18.33 1.54
N ASP A 84 2.10 18.68 1.13
CA ASP A 84 0.89 18.41 1.90
C ASP A 84 0.61 16.91 1.89
N HIS A 85 0.71 16.28 0.73
CA HIS A 85 0.61 14.83 0.59
C HIS A 85 1.63 14.11 1.46
N ARG A 86 2.89 14.58 1.46
CA ARG A 86 3.96 14.04 2.29
C ARG A 86 3.62 14.14 3.78
N GLN A 87 3.14 15.30 4.22
CA GLN A 87 2.79 15.56 5.61
C GLN A 87 1.60 14.70 6.06
N LEU A 88 0.55 14.61 5.26
CA LEU A 88 -0.61 13.77 5.52
C LEU A 88 -0.25 12.28 5.64
N MET A 89 0.66 11.78 4.80
CA MET A 89 1.18 10.42 4.92
C MET A 89 1.99 10.23 6.22
N LYS A 90 2.83 11.19 6.57
CA LYS A 90 3.65 11.16 7.81
C LYS A 90 2.76 11.14 9.06
N ASP A 91 1.68 11.91 9.04
CA ASP A 91 0.71 12.00 10.14
C ASP A 91 -0.27 10.82 10.19
N GLY A 92 -0.15 9.86 9.27
CA GLY A 92 -1.02 8.68 9.23
C GLY A 92 -2.47 8.96 8.81
N LYS A 93 -2.74 10.13 8.20
CA LYS A 93 -4.09 10.56 7.78
C LYS A 93 -4.53 9.96 6.44
N ILE A 94 -3.61 9.38 5.69
CA ILE A 94 -3.88 8.74 4.40
C ILE A 94 -4.21 7.27 4.59
N LYS A 95 -5.34 6.83 4.03
CA LYS A 95 -5.66 5.40 3.87
C LYS A 95 -5.07 4.88 2.56
N TYR A 96 -4.52 3.67 2.60
CA TYR A 96 -3.92 3.01 1.43
C TYR A 96 -4.88 1.96 0.91
N LYS A 97 -5.08 1.92 -0.41
CA LYS A 97 -5.84 0.86 -1.07
C LYS A 97 -5.06 0.33 -2.27
N PHE A 98 -4.86 -0.97 -2.31
CA PHE A 98 -4.28 -1.64 -3.47
C PHE A 98 -5.40 -1.92 -4.48
N VAL A 99 -5.20 -1.52 -5.72
CA VAL A 99 -6.20 -1.65 -6.79
C VAL A 99 -5.93 -2.89 -7.62
N ARG A 100 -4.68 -3.08 -8.03
CA ARG A 100 -4.31 -4.17 -8.94
C ARG A 100 -2.82 -4.50 -8.87
N GLU A 101 -2.48 -5.74 -9.21
CA GLU A 101 -1.11 -6.26 -9.32
C GLU A 101 -0.78 -6.55 -10.79
N PHE A 102 0.48 -6.41 -11.16
CA PHE A 102 1.02 -6.59 -12.50
C PHE A 102 2.42 -7.21 -12.43
N ASP A 103 2.74 -8.09 -13.37
CA ASP A 103 4.10 -8.63 -13.51
C ASP A 103 5.06 -7.63 -14.19
N ARG A 104 4.51 -6.71 -14.99
CA ARG A 104 5.28 -5.76 -15.79
C ARG A 104 5.03 -4.31 -15.35
N GLU A 105 6.11 -3.52 -15.28
CA GLU A 105 6.01 -2.12 -14.89
C GLU A 105 5.20 -1.29 -15.89
N GLU A 106 5.36 -1.56 -17.20
CA GLU A 106 4.66 -0.81 -18.25
C GLU A 106 3.14 -0.92 -18.13
N GLU A 107 2.64 -2.11 -17.79
CA GLU A 107 1.21 -2.37 -17.60
C GLU A 107 0.68 -1.62 -16.37
N ALA A 108 1.42 -1.66 -15.25
CA ALA A 108 1.07 -0.93 -14.05
C ALA A 108 1.03 0.59 -14.29
N ARG A 109 2.00 1.13 -15.02
CA ARG A 109 2.05 2.56 -15.38
C ARG A 109 0.91 2.96 -16.33
N SER A 110 0.58 2.10 -17.29
CA SER A 110 -0.54 2.34 -18.22
C SER A 110 -1.87 2.39 -17.46
N PHE A 111 -2.07 1.45 -16.53
CA PHE A 111 -3.26 1.42 -15.69
C PHE A 111 -3.33 2.59 -14.69
N GLU A 112 -2.20 2.96 -14.07
CA GLU A 112 -2.08 4.17 -13.25
C GLU A 112 -2.52 5.41 -14.02
N PHE A 113 -2.04 5.59 -15.25
CA PHE A 113 -2.40 6.73 -16.10
C PHE A 113 -3.90 6.78 -16.38
N MET A 114 -4.51 5.65 -16.71
CA MET A 114 -5.96 5.57 -16.93
C MET A 114 -6.75 5.95 -15.68
N LEU A 115 -6.37 5.44 -14.50
CA LEU A 115 -7.03 5.78 -13.24
C LEU A 115 -6.88 7.25 -12.88
N ILE A 116 -5.68 7.83 -13.05
CA ILE A 116 -5.46 9.26 -12.82
C ILE A 116 -6.41 10.09 -13.70
N ARG A 117 -6.54 9.73 -14.99
CA ARG A 117 -7.45 10.43 -15.91
C ARG A 117 -8.90 10.31 -15.44
N HIS A 118 -9.33 9.12 -15.04
CA HIS A 118 -10.68 8.88 -14.53
C HIS A 118 -10.97 9.72 -13.28
N TYR A 119 -10.11 9.68 -12.25
CA TYR A 119 -10.33 10.44 -11.03
C TYR A 119 -10.28 11.96 -11.26
N LYS A 120 -9.42 12.45 -12.15
CA LYS A 120 -9.38 13.88 -12.47
C LYS A 120 -10.65 14.39 -13.15
N GLN A 121 -11.33 13.57 -13.94
CA GLN A 121 -12.60 13.94 -14.57
C GLN A 121 -13.69 14.25 -13.52
N ILE A 122 -13.59 13.67 -12.33
CA ILE A 122 -14.51 13.91 -11.21
C ILE A 122 -13.91 14.81 -10.11
N GLY A 123 -12.84 15.57 -10.43
CA GLY A 123 -12.23 16.51 -9.50
C GLY A 123 -11.34 15.90 -8.41
N GLN A 124 -10.99 14.62 -8.54
CA GLN A 124 -10.13 13.87 -7.61
C GLN A 124 -8.68 13.76 -8.12
N ALA A 125 -7.85 12.98 -7.40
CA ALA A 125 -6.42 12.80 -7.65
C ALA A 125 -5.62 14.13 -7.62
N LYS A 126 -5.99 15.02 -6.69
CA LYS A 126 -5.48 16.40 -6.55
C LYS A 126 -3.95 16.47 -6.40
N PHE A 127 -3.31 15.45 -5.83
CA PHE A 127 -1.85 15.40 -5.68
C PHE A 127 -1.11 14.80 -6.88
N ASN A 128 -1.79 14.19 -7.83
CA ASN A 128 -1.16 13.78 -9.09
C ASN A 128 -0.90 15.01 -9.95
N LYS A 129 0.33 15.14 -10.46
CA LYS A 129 0.69 16.20 -11.41
C LYS A 129 -0.30 16.23 -12.57
N GLN A 130 -0.54 17.41 -13.14
CA GLN A 130 -1.31 17.53 -14.38
C GLN A 130 -0.71 16.61 -15.44
N THR A 131 -1.55 15.69 -15.91
CA THR A 131 -1.29 14.81 -17.05
C THR A 131 -1.73 15.65 -18.23
N ARG A 132 -0.77 16.26 -18.93
CA ARG A 132 -1.03 16.93 -20.21
C ARG A 132 -1.42 15.88 -21.24
#